data_AF-W4VHI2-F1
#
_entry.id   AF-W4VHI2-F1
#
_cell.length_a   1.000
_cell.length_b   1.000
_cell.length_c   1.000
_cell.angle_alpha   90.00
_cell.angle_beta   90.00
_cell.angle_gamma   90.00
#
_symmetry.space_group_name_H-M   'P 1'
#
loop_
_entity.id
_entity.type
_entity.pdbx_description
1 polymer ?
#
loop_
_entity_poly.entity_id
_entity_poly.type
_entity_poly.pdbx_seq_one_letter_code
_entity_poly.pdbx_strand_id
1 'polypeptide(L)'
;MQENQFDLAYDYFLKLTDIGVDSHEVMTGKLICMMELNMQDQAEEFCEDLIARKDQYFAYYVHIYSTLLFQSSKYKEVMYLIEDALEEQNIPDHIAEQLRHMYQLSSELQEQDDKQSYIEIEKQLEEAMKEKNDRKQWYMVKRLLQLKTKTDKAIFRKMLQDPAIHPVVKTAILEYYEKLLPSKPLQIEKFNLMDTLDMPASDSILPTSFFTGVTQYLEDVQHHDPTKYQMIQFILERFAYVFTPFLPQKENYQVFAESLNFYVSKSFQLMEDGMIVNPP
;
A
#
# COMPACT_ATOMS: atom_id res chain seq x y z
N MET A 1 -19.00 9.74 38.40
CA MET A 1 -17.57 9.98 38.10
C MET A 1 -16.83 10.10 39.43
N GLN A 2 -16.52 8.97 40.06
CA GLN A 2 -15.71 8.93 41.29
C GLN A 2 -14.35 8.36 40.91
N GLU A 3 -13.35 9.24 40.92
CA GLU A 3 -11.90 9.04 40.97
C GLU A 3 -11.33 7.76 40.32
N ASN A 4 -10.74 7.91 39.12
CA ASN A 4 -9.54 7.23 38.55
C ASN A 4 -9.08 5.85 39.07
N GLN A 5 -9.96 4.98 39.54
CA GLN A 5 -9.62 3.60 39.93
C GLN A 5 -9.67 2.64 38.74
N PHE A 6 -9.28 3.12 37.55
CA PHE A 6 -9.26 2.28 36.35
C PHE A 6 -8.21 1.17 36.46
N ASP A 7 -7.08 1.42 37.12
CA ASP A 7 -6.08 0.38 37.43
C ASP A 7 -6.69 -0.74 38.27
N LEU A 8 -7.40 -0.38 39.34
CA LEU A 8 -8.02 -1.35 40.25
C LEU A 8 -9.18 -2.09 39.58
N ALA A 9 -10.00 -1.39 38.79
CA ALA A 9 -11.07 -2.00 38.01
C ALA A 9 -10.51 -2.97 36.96
N TYR A 10 -9.44 -2.58 36.28
CA TYR A 10 -8.73 -3.43 35.33
C TYR A 10 -8.20 -4.70 35.99
N ASP A 11 -7.58 -4.60 37.16
CA ASP A 11 -7.12 -5.74 37.95
C ASP A 11 -8.27 -6.70 38.33
N TYR A 12 -9.45 -6.16 38.66
CA TYR A 12 -10.62 -6.99 38.94
C TYR A 12 -11.14 -7.69 37.68
N PHE A 13 -11.21 -6.99 36.55
CA PHE A 13 -11.60 -7.61 35.28
C PHE A 13 -10.60 -8.68 34.83
N LEU A 14 -9.29 -8.45 34.99
CA LEU A 14 -8.27 -9.45 34.74
C LEU A 14 -8.48 -10.72 35.57
N LYS A 15 -8.67 -10.57 36.89
CA LYS A 15 -8.94 -11.71 37.79
C LYS A 15 -10.19 -12.47 37.39
N LEU A 16 -11.25 -11.77 36.98
CA LEU A 16 -12.48 -12.40 36.48
C LEU A 16 -12.21 -13.20 35.21
N THR A 17 -11.44 -12.65 34.27
CA THR A 17 -11.09 -13.37 33.04
C THR A 17 -10.17 -14.57 33.30
N ASP A 18 -9.24 -14.48 34.25
CA ASP A 18 -8.32 -15.57 34.62
C ASP A 18 -9.06 -16.79 35.20
N ILE A 19 -10.17 -16.56 35.91
CA ILE A 19 -11.04 -17.64 36.43
C ILE A 19 -12.11 -18.07 35.43
N GLY A 20 -12.05 -17.59 34.18
CA GLY A 20 -12.91 -18.00 33.08
C GLY A 20 -14.25 -17.26 32.96
N VAL A 21 -14.43 -16.11 33.63
CA VAL A 21 -15.62 -15.28 33.44
C VAL A 21 -15.48 -14.46 32.17
N ASP A 22 -16.36 -14.70 31.20
CA ASP A 22 -16.30 -14.13 29.85
C ASP A 22 -17.63 -13.46 29.45
N SER A 23 -18.28 -12.76 30.39
CA SER A 23 -19.51 -12.03 30.06
C SER A 23 -19.21 -10.74 29.30
N HIS A 24 -20.17 -10.28 28.49
CA HIS A 24 -20.03 -9.04 27.74
C HIS A 24 -19.70 -7.84 28.65
N GLU A 25 -20.29 -7.77 29.84
CA GLU A 25 -20.03 -6.71 30.81
C GLU A 25 -18.59 -6.73 31.31
N VAL A 26 -18.01 -7.93 31.50
CA VAL A 26 -16.60 -8.10 31.90
C VAL A 26 -15.68 -7.69 30.76
N MET A 27 -15.95 -8.13 29.53
CA MET A 27 -15.14 -7.76 28.36
C MET A 27 -15.19 -6.24 28.10
N THR A 28 -16.38 -5.65 28.08
CA THR A 28 -16.58 -4.21 27.86
C THR A 28 -15.99 -3.39 29.01
N GLY A 29 -16.15 -3.82 30.25
CA GLY A 29 -15.54 -3.15 31.40
C GLY A 29 -14.01 -3.17 31.35
N LYS A 30 -13.42 -4.30 30.94
CA LYS A 30 -11.97 -4.42 30.71
C LYS A 30 -11.48 -3.48 29.61
N LEU A 31 -12.19 -3.41 28.48
CA LEU A 31 -11.90 -2.48 27.38
C LEU A 31 -11.91 -1.02 27.83
N ILE A 32 -12.95 -0.59 28.54
CA ILE A 32 -13.05 0.78 29.06
C ILE A 32 -11.85 1.10 29.96
N CYS A 33 -11.47 0.18 30.85
CA CYS A 33 -10.30 0.40 31.70
C CYS A 33 -9.01 0.52 30.88
N MET A 34 -8.80 -0.34 29.87
CA MET A 34 -7.64 -0.23 28.99
C MET A 34 -7.58 1.13 28.27
N MET A 35 -8.72 1.62 27.78
CA MET A 35 -8.81 2.94 27.13
C MET A 35 -8.42 4.07 28.09
N GLU A 36 -8.97 4.08 29.31
CA GLU A 36 -8.71 5.11 30.32
C GLU A 36 -7.26 5.05 30.86
N LEU A 37 -6.63 3.88 30.80
CA LEU A 37 -5.23 3.67 31.17
C LEU A 37 -4.23 3.91 30.01
N ASN A 38 -4.70 4.40 28.86
CA ASN A 38 -3.89 4.58 27.64
C ASN A 38 -3.18 3.29 27.18
N MET A 39 -3.79 2.13 27.45
CA MET A 39 -3.32 0.81 27.03
C MET A 39 -3.78 0.50 25.60
N GLN A 40 -3.43 1.38 24.66
CA GLN A 40 -4.02 1.39 23.33
C GLN A 40 -3.76 0.09 22.56
N ASP A 41 -2.49 -0.33 22.43
CA ASP A 41 -2.14 -1.53 21.66
C ASP A 41 -2.85 -2.79 22.20
N GLN A 42 -2.95 -2.90 23.53
CA GLN A 42 -3.63 -4.01 24.20
C GLN A 42 -5.15 -3.95 24.02
N ALA A 43 -5.73 -2.75 23.99
CA ALA A 43 -7.15 -2.56 23.72
C ALA A 43 -7.51 -2.89 22.27
N GLU A 44 -6.64 -2.59 21.31
CA GLU A 44 -6.83 -2.93 19.89
C GLU A 44 -6.75 -4.45 19.69
N GLU A 45 -5.71 -5.12 20.19
CA GLU A 45 -5.57 -6.59 20.13
C GLU A 45 -6.77 -7.30 20.78
N PHE A 46 -7.20 -6.80 21.94
CA PHE A 46 -8.34 -7.38 22.63
C PHE A 46 -9.68 -7.14 21.90
N CYS A 47 -9.85 -6.00 21.21
CA CYS A 47 -11.00 -5.77 20.34
C CYS A 47 -11.02 -6.74 19.16
N GLU A 48 -9.88 -6.95 18.50
CA GLU A 48 -9.75 -7.90 17.38
C GLU A 48 -10.14 -9.32 17.81
N ASP A 49 -9.66 -9.77 18.96
CA ASP A 49 -10.02 -11.07 19.56
C ASP A 49 -11.53 -11.19 19.81
N LEU A 50 -12.16 -10.14 20.33
CA LEU A 50 -13.60 -10.13 20.61
C LEU A 50 -14.44 -10.14 19.34
N ILE A 51 -14.03 -9.40 18.31
CA ILE A 51 -14.69 -9.35 17.00
C ILE A 51 -14.57 -10.71 16.29
N ALA A 52 -13.42 -11.36 16.38
CA ALA A 52 -13.17 -12.67 15.77
C ALA A 52 -14.11 -13.78 16.30
N ARG A 53 -14.67 -13.62 17.50
CA ARG A 53 -15.64 -14.57 18.08
C ARG A 53 -16.96 -14.61 17.32
N LYS A 54 -17.32 -13.53 16.61
CA LYS A 54 -18.58 -13.39 15.85
C LYS A 54 -19.82 -13.78 16.68
N ASP A 55 -19.85 -13.39 17.94
CA ASP A 55 -20.96 -13.67 18.86
C ASP A 55 -22.08 -12.61 18.78
N GLN A 56 -23.08 -12.72 19.64
CA GLN A 56 -24.22 -11.78 19.67
C GLN A 56 -23.83 -10.32 20.01
N TYR A 57 -22.62 -10.08 20.51
CA TYR A 57 -22.10 -8.77 20.85
C TYR A 57 -21.13 -8.21 19.80
N PHE A 58 -20.90 -8.94 18.70
CA PHE A 58 -20.06 -8.53 17.56
C PHE A 58 -20.23 -7.05 17.19
N ALA A 59 -21.47 -6.61 16.96
CA ALA A 59 -21.77 -5.24 16.56
C ALA A 59 -21.33 -4.19 17.60
N TYR A 60 -21.39 -4.54 18.90
CA TYR A 60 -20.90 -3.67 19.97
C TYR A 60 -19.38 -3.61 20.01
N TYR A 61 -18.69 -4.72 19.80
CA TYR A 61 -17.22 -4.75 19.74
C TYR A 61 -16.69 -3.97 18.54
N VAL A 62 -17.31 -4.11 17.37
CA VAL A 62 -17.01 -3.29 16.19
C VAL A 62 -17.19 -1.80 16.50
N HIS A 63 -18.29 -1.42 17.16
CA HIS A 63 -18.53 -0.03 17.51
C HIS A 63 -17.49 0.52 18.51
N ILE A 64 -17.12 -0.25 19.53
CA ILE A 64 -16.09 0.16 20.50
C ILE A 64 -14.73 0.31 19.79
N TYR A 65 -14.35 -0.68 18.97
CA TYR A 65 -13.07 -0.64 18.27
C TYR A 65 -12.99 0.51 17.26
N SER A 66 -14.07 0.73 16.50
CA SER A 66 -14.20 1.90 15.61
C SER A 66 -14.02 3.21 16.38
N THR A 67 -14.58 3.31 17.59
CA THR A 67 -14.44 4.49 18.44
C THR A 67 -12.99 4.70 18.87
N LEU A 68 -12.30 3.64 19.26
CA LEU A 68 -10.89 3.68 19.68
C LEU A 68 -9.99 4.13 18.53
N LEU A 69 -10.14 3.51 17.36
CA LEU A 69 -9.39 3.88 16.16
C LEU A 69 -9.65 5.35 15.77
N PHE A 70 -10.90 5.80 15.87
CA PHE A 70 -11.27 7.18 15.58
C PHE A 70 -10.59 8.19 16.51
N GLN A 71 -10.59 7.93 17.82
CA GLN A 71 -9.95 8.79 18.83
C GLN A 71 -8.43 8.89 18.62
N SER A 72 -7.81 7.83 18.10
CA SER A 72 -6.39 7.80 17.77
C SER A 72 -6.07 8.26 16.35
N SER A 73 -7.02 8.92 15.68
CA SER A 73 -6.89 9.43 14.30
C SER A 73 -6.51 8.37 13.26
N LYS A 74 -6.81 7.08 13.53
CA LYS A 74 -6.64 5.96 12.60
C LYS A 74 -7.83 5.84 11.66
N TYR A 75 -8.12 6.91 10.92
CA TYR A 75 -9.37 7.05 10.18
C TYR A 75 -9.52 6.03 9.04
N LYS A 76 -8.42 5.61 8.39
CA LYS A 76 -8.47 4.57 7.35
C LYS A 76 -8.89 3.23 7.94
N GLU A 77 -8.35 2.89 9.10
CA GLU A 77 -8.63 1.66 9.84
C GLU A 77 -10.10 1.63 10.29
N VAL A 78 -10.65 2.77 10.77
CA VAL A 78 -12.09 2.92 11.05
C VAL A 78 -12.91 2.58 9.81
N MET A 79 -12.56 3.17 8.66
CA MET A 79 -13.30 2.95 7.42
C MET A 79 -13.29 1.48 7.00
N TYR A 80 -12.13 0.82 7.04
CA TYR A 80 -12.01 -0.60 6.68
C TYR A 80 -12.78 -1.51 7.62
N LEU A 81 -12.65 -1.30 8.93
CA LEU A 81 -13.37 -2.08 9.93
C LEU A 81 -14.89 -1.98 9.76
N ILE A 82 -15.39 -0.77 9.50
CA ILE A 82 -16.83 -0.54 9.33
C ILE A 82 -17.33 -1.10 8.01
N GLU A 83 -16.57 -0.97 6.91
CA GLU A 83 -16.91 -1.61 5.63
C GLU A 83 -17.05 -3.12 5.79
N ASP A 84 -16.03 -3.79 6.34
CA ASP A 84 -16.02 -5.24 6.58
C ASP A 84 -17.18 -5.68 7.47
N ALA A 85 -17.40 -4.96 8.57
CA ALA A 85 -18.50 -5.27 9.49
C ALA A 85 -19.89 -5.03 8.89
N LEU A 86 -20.07 -4.06 7.99
CA LEU A 86 -21.36 -3.83 7.32
C LEU A 86 -21.61 -4.82 6.17
N GLU A 87 -20.57 -5.43 5.62
CA GLU A 87 -20.68 -6.56 4.69
C GLU A 87 -21.05 -7.87 5.41
N GLU A 88 -20.62 -8.01 6.67
CA GLU A 88 -20.93 -9.17 7.52
C GLU A 88 -22.19 -8.97 8.40
N GLN A 89 -23.14 -9.92 8.33
CA GLN A 89 -24.23 -10.12 9.32
C GLN A 89 -25.30 -9.01 9.47
N ASN A 90 -26.30 -9.30 10.33
CA ASN A 90 -27.40 -8.42 10.73
C ASN A 90 -26.96 -7.50 11.90
N ILE A 91 -26.29 -6.39 11.60
CA ILE A 91 -26.02 -5.34 12.59
C ILE A 91 -27.36 -4.64 12.95
N PRO A 92 -27.67 -4.46 14.26
CA PRO A 92 -28.86 -3.71 14.66
C PRO A 92 -28.89 -2.30 14.07
N ASP A 93 -30.04 -1.86 13.55
CA ASP A 93 -30.18 -0.59 12.81
C ASP A 93 -29.56 0.61 13.53
N HIS A 94 -29.79 0.73 14.84
CA HIS A 94 -29.24 1.83 15.64
C HIS A 94 -27.70 1.86 15.68
N ILE A 95 -27.04 0.70 15.70
CA ILE A 95 -25.57 0.60 15.66
C ILE A 95 -25.09 0.86 14.23
N ALA A 96 -25.78 0.31 13.24
CA ALA A 96 -25.44 0.52 11.84
C ALA A 96 -25.49 2.01 11.46
N GLU A 97 -26.47 2.78 11.95
CA GLU A 97 -26.52 4.24 11.76
C GLU A 97 -25.32 4.95 12.40
N GLN A 98 -24.94 4.58 13.63
CA GLN A 98 -23.78 5.14 14.33
C GLN A 98 -22.47 4.84 13.58
N LEU A 99 -22.28 3.60 13.12
CA LEU A 99 -21.12 3.20 12.33
C LEU A 99 -21.06 3.97 11.01
N ARG A 100 -22.18 4.10 10.27
CA ARG A 100 -22.22 4.90 9.04
C ARG A 100 -21.85 6.36 9.28
N HIS A 101 -22.33 6.96 10.36
CA HIS A 101 -21.97 8.33 10.72
C HIS A 101 -20.46 8.47 11.04
N MET A 102 -19.91 7.51 11.79
CA MET A 102 -18.48 7.48 12.11
C MET A 102 -17.61 7.26 10.88
N TYR A 103 -18.04 6.39 9.96
CA TYR A 103 -17.40 6.20 8.66
C TYR A 103 -17.36 7.49 7.86
N GLN A 104 -18.49 8.20 7.76
CA GLN A 104 -18.57 9.46 7.02
C GLN A 104 -17.61 10.50 7.61
N LEU A 105 -17.64 10.69 8.92
CA LEU A 105 -16.76 11.66 9.60
C LEU A 105 -15.28 11.28 9.44
N SER A 106 -14.95 9.99 9.55
CA SER A 106 -13.59 9.49 9.32
C SER A 106 -13.13 9.74 7.89
N SER A 107 -14.01 9.56 6.91
CA SER A 107 -13.70 9.84 5.51
C SER A 107 -13.43 11.33 5.28
N GLU A 108 -14.23 12.22 5.87
CA GLU A 108 -14.06 13.67 5.77
C GLU A 108 -12.74 14.14 6.42
N LEU A 109 -12.42 13.62 7.62
CA LEU A 109 -11.19 13.93 8.33
C LEU A 109 -9.95 13.37 7.60
N GLN A 110 -10.02 12.13 7.12
CA GLN A 110 -8.95 11.54 6.32
C GLN A 110 -8.68 12.33 5.05
N GLU A 111 -9.72 12.86 4.40
CA GLU A 111 -9.55 13.70 3.22
C GLU A 111 -8.85 15.02 3.54
N GLN A 112 -9.14 15.63 4.70
CA GLN A 112 -8.44 16.84 5.16
C GLN A 112 -6.96 16.55 5.45
N ASP A 113 -6.67 15.45 6.16
CA ASP A 113 -5.30 15.03 6.46
C ASP A 113 -4.51 14.70 5.19
N ASP A 114 -5.15 14.04 4.22
CA ASP A 114 -4.55 13.75 2.92
C ASP A 114 -4.25 15.04 2.15
N LYS A 115 -5.16 16.02 2.15
CA LYS A 115 -4.93 17.34 1.51
C LYS A 115 -3.74 18.08 2.14
N GLN A 116 -3.66 18.10 3.46
CA GLN A 116 -2.55 18.75 4.17
C GLN A 116 -1.23 18.04 3.89
N SER A 117 -1.23 16.71 3.97
CA SER A 117 -0.07 15.86 3.65
C SER A 117 0.39 16.05 2.20
N TYR A 118 -0.56 16.17 1.27
CA TYR A 118 -0.27 16.39 -0.15
C TYR A 118 0.56 17.67 -0.35
N ILE A 119 0.13 18.78 0.26
CA ILE A 119 0.82 20.08 0.16
C ILE A 119 2.25 19.98 0.70
N GLU A 120 2.43 19.32 1.85
CA GLU A 120 3.75 19.16 2.46
C GLU A 120 4.67 18.29 1.59
N ILE A 121 4.17 17.15 1.10
CA ILE A 121 4.93 16.24 0.24
C ILE A 121 5.27 16.91 -1.09
N GLU A 122 4.36 17.68 -1.68
CA GLU A 122 4.61 18.44 -2.92
C GLU A 122 5.77 19.43 -2.72
N LYS A 123 5.80 20.16 -1.59
CA LYS A 123 6.90 21.05 -1.25
C LYS A 123 8.24 20.30 -1.10
N GLN A 124 8.24 19.15 -0.41
CA GLN A 124 9.43 18.32 -0.26
C GLN A 124 9.93 17.74 -1.59
N LEU A 125 9.02 17.45 -2.52
CA LEU A 125 9.35 17.01 -3.88
C LEU A 125 10.02 18.14 -4.68
N GLU A 126 9.50 19.37 -4.61
CA GLU A 126 10.13 20.52 -5.26
C GLU A 126 11.55 20.78 -4.74
N GLU A 127 11.77 20.62 -3.44
CA GLU A 127 13.11 20.68 -2.83
C GLU A 127 14.00 19.55 -3.35
N ALA A 128 13.51 18.31 -3.40
CA ALA A 128 14.25 17.16 -3.93
C ALA A 128 14.64 17.32 -5.41
N MET A 129 13.80 17.99 -6.20
CA MET A 129 14.12 18.35 -7.59
C MET A 129 15.26 19.37 -7.67
N LYS A 130 15.23 20.42 -6.83
CA LYS A 130 16.32 21.43 -6.77
C LYS A 130 17.64 20.80 -6.35
N GLU A 131 17.58 19.84 -5.42
CA GLU A 131 18.72 19.05 -4.95
C GLU A 131 19.22 18.01 -5.96
N LYS A 132 18.46 17.73 -7.04
CA LYS A 132 18.69 16.61 -7.96
C LYS A 132 18.85 15.27 -7.24
N ASN A 133 18.04 15.06 -6.20
CA ASN A 133 18.07 13.83 -5.39
C ASN A 133 16.98 12.87 -5.86
N ASP A 134 17.31 11.99 -6.81
CA ASP A 134 16.37 11.06 -7.43
C ASP A 134 15.69 10.12 -6.43
N ARG A 135 16.43 9.66 -5.41
CA ARG A 135 15.88 8.78 -4.37
C ARG A 135 14.80 9.50 -3.56
N LYS A 136 15.05 10.76 -3.19
CA LYS A 136 14.08 11.58 -2.46
C LYS A 136 12.88 11.93 -3.34
N GLN A 137 13.08 12.25 -4.62
CA GLN A 137 12.00 12.46 -5.57
C GLN A 137 11.09 11.23 -5.68
N TRP A 138 11.68 10.04 -5.93
CA TRP A 138 10.94 8.79 -6.00
C TRP A 138 10.15 8.53 -4.72
N TYR A 139 10.78 8.69 -3.55
CA TYR A 139 10.13 8.50 -2.26
C TYR A 139 8.94 9.46 -2.06
N MET A 140 9.07 10.74 -2.41
CA MET A 140 7.96 11.70 -2.34
C MET A 140 6.80 11.32 -3.26
N VAL A 141 7.09 10.92 -4.51
CA VAL A 141 6.05 10.44 -5.44
C VAL A 141 5.34 9.20 -4.89
N LYS A 142 6.08 8.23 -4.32
CA LYS A 142 5.47 7.06 -3.69
C LYS A 142 4.62 7.42 -2.47
N ARG A 143 4.99 8.43 -1.68
CA ARG A 143 4.14 8.93 -0.58
C ARG A 143 2.84 9.54 -1.11
N LEU A 144 2.89 10.33 -2.19
CA LEU A 144 1.69 10.86 -2.83
C LEU A 144 0.76 9.74 -3.34
N LEU A 145 1.32 8.63 -3.82
CA LEU A 145 0.56 7.47 -4.29
C LEU A 145 -0.30 6.82 -3.18
N GLN A 146 0.09 6.99 -1.91
CA GLN A 146 -0.61 6.45 -0.72
C GLN A 146 -1.77 7.33 -0.23
N LEU A 147 -1.83 8.58 -0.69
CA LEU A 147 -2.94 9.48 -0.38
C LEU A 147 -4.15 9.11 -1.24
N LYS A 148 -5.36 9.24 -0.69
CA LYS A 148 -6.60 9.08 -1.46
C LYS A 148 -6.72 10.20 -2.49
N THR A 149 -6.44 11.43 -2.07
CA THR A 149 -6.47 12.61 -2.96
C THR A 149 -5.33 12.55 -3.97
N LYS A 150 -5.70 12.66 -5.25
CA LYS A 150 -4.77 12.82 -6.38
C LYS A 150 -5.21 13.98 -7.23
N THR A 151 -4.26 14.71 -7.79
CA THR A 151 -4.49 15.86 -8.66
C THR A 151 -3.49 15.86 -9.80
N ASP A 152 -3.95 16.21 -11.00
CA ASP A 152 -3.09 16.40 -12.17
C ASP A 152 -2.33 17.71 -12.04
N LYS A 153 -1.07 17.64 -11.59
CA LYS A 153 -0.21 18.80 -11.40
C LYS A 153 0.76 18.95 -12.56
N ALA A 154 0.96 20.20 -12.98
CA ALA A 154 1.90 20.53 -14.05
C ALA A 154 3.34 20.09 -13.75
N ILE A 155 3.74 20.01 -12.46
CA ILE A 155 5.07 19.54 -12.06
C ILE A 155 5.33 18.10 -12.51
N PHE A 156 4.37 17.19 -12.35
CA PHE A 156 4.53 15.79 -12.77
C PHE A 156 4.66 15.66 -14.29
N ARG A 157 3.84 16.40 -15.04
CA ARG A 157 3.92 16.44 -16.50
C ARG A 157 5.28 16.93 -16.98
N LYS A 158 5.85 17.95 -16.32
CA LYS A 158 7.20 18.44 -16.60
C LYS A 158 8.26 17.39 -16.26
N MET A 159 8.16 16.74 -15.11
CA MET A 159 9.10 15.70 -14.69
C MET A 159 9.12 14.50 -15.65
N LEU A 160 7.99 14.11 -16.23
CA LEU A 160 7.93 13.04 -17.23
C LEU A 160 8.74 13.37 -18.49
N GLN A 161 8.81 14.64 -18.87
CA GLN A 161 9.51 15.11 -20.08
C GLN A 161 10.96 15.53 -19.80
N ASP A 162 11.32 15.86 -18.56
CA ASP A 162 12.66 16.35 -18.23
C ASP A 162 13.71 15.23 -18.31
N PRO A 163 14.71 15.31 -19.20
CA PRO A 163 15.73 14.26 -19.34
C PRO A 163 16.64 14.13 -18.10
N ALA A 164 16.68 15.13 -17.21
CA ALA A 164 17.44 15.06 -15.96
C ALA A 164 16.75 14.23 -14.87
N ILE A 165 15.45 13.92 -15.02
CA ILE A 165 14.71 13.12 -14.06
C ILE A 165 14.95 11.64 -14.32
N HIS A 166 15.35 10.92 -13.27
CA HIS A 166 15.66 9.49 -13.38
C HIS A 166 14.45 8.66 -13.86
N PRO A 167 14.62 7.68 -14.77
CA PRO A 167 13.53 6.89 -15.33
C PRO A 167 12.63 6.19 -14.30
N VAL A 168 13.19 5.74 -13.18
CA VAL A 168 12.45 5.11 -12.05
C VAL A 168 11.48 6.09 -11.38
N VAL A 169 11.86 7.38 -11.27
CA VAL A 169 10.97 8.44 -10.76
C VAL A 169 9.83 8.65 -11.74
N LYS A 170 10.11 8.67 -13.05
CA LYS A 170 9.08 8.80 -14.09
C LYS A 170 8.08 7.64 -14.04
N THR A 171 8.53 6.41 -13.81
CA THR A 171 7.61 5.27 -13.62
C THR A 171 6.71 5.45 -12.41
N ALA A 172 7.25 5.91 -11.28
CA ALA A 172 6.42 6.20 -10.09
C ALA A 172 5.36 7.28 -10.37
N ILE A 173 5.68 8.25 -11.23
CA ILE A 173 4.71 9.26 -11.70
C ILE A 173 3.66 8.63 -12.62
N LEU A 174 4.04 7.68 -13.49
CA LEU A 174 3.08 6.93 -14.29
C LEU A 174 2.11 6.12 -13.42
N GLU A 175 2.58 5.46 -12.36
CA GLU A 175 1.71 4.76 -11.38
C GLU A 175 0.74 5.74 -10.70
N TYR A 176 1.22 6.95 -10.39
CA TYR A 176 0.37 8.00 -9.84
C TYR A 176 -0.74 8.39 -10.82
N TYR A 177 -0.41 8.53 -12.10
CA TYR A 177 -1.40 8.83 -13.14
C TYR A 177 -2.33 7.65 -13.46
N GLU A 178 -1.86 6.40 -13.37
CA GLU A 178 -2.68 5.20 -13.48
C GLU A 178 -3.83 5.21 -12.46
N LYS A 179 -3.53 5.61 -11.21
CA LYS A 179 -4.57 5.79 -10.18
C LYS A 179 -5.42 7.04 -10.33
N LEU A 180 -4.89 8.11 -10.94
CA LEU A 180 -5.60 9.38 -11.12
C LEU A 180 -6.55 9.35 -12.33
N LEU A 181 -6.24 8.57 -13.37
CA LEU A 181 -6.96 8.53 -14.64
C LEU A 181 -7.05 9.92 -15.31
N PRO A 182 -5.93 10.47 -15.81
CA PRO A 182 -5.91 11.83 -16.36
C PRO A 182 -6.79 11.94 -17.61
N SER A 183 -7.53 13.05 -17.70
CA SER A 183 -8.37 13.36 -18.87
C SER A 183 -7.58 13.76 -20.13
N LYS A 184 -6.28 14.03 -19.99
CA LYS A 184 -5.39 14.45 -21.06
C LYS A 184 -4.21 13.49 -21.19
N PRO A 185 -3.77 13.19 -22.42
CA PRO A 185 -2.61 12.34 -22.66
C PRO A 185 -1.37 12.83 -21.90
N LEU A 186 -0.49 11.90 -21.54
CA LEU A 186 0.79 12.16 -20.90
C LEU A 186 1.90 12.07 -21.94
N GLN A 187 2.78 13.06 -21.98
CA GLN A 187 4.02 12.96 -22.74
C GLN A 187 5.13 12.51 -21.80
N ILE A 188 5.89 11.52 -22.21
CA ILE A 188 7.02 10.98 -21.44
C ILE A 188 8.25 10.86 -22.33
N GLU A 189 9.40 11.18 -21.74
CA GLU A 189 10.71 10.92 -22.35
C GLU A 189 11.52 9.98 -21.45
N LYS A 190 12.05 8.88 -22.00
CA LYS A 190 13.05 8.04 -21.32
C LYS A 190 14.09 7.58 -22.33
N PHE A 191 15.37 7.64 -21.96
CA PHE A 191 16.46 7.17 -22.82
C PHE A 191 16.45 7.79 -24.24
N ASN A 192 16.09 9.07 -24.35
CA ASN A 192 15.89 9.80 -25.62
C ASN A 192 14.75 9.24 -26.51
N LEU A 193 13.91 8.34 -25.98
CA LEU A 193 12.67 7.91 -26.60
C LEU A 193 11.53 8.75 -26.02
N MET A 194 10.62 9.19 -26.88
CA MET A 194 9.42 9.93 -26.49
C MET A 194 8.19 9.15 -26.85
N ASP A 195 7.17 9.24 -25.99
CA ASP A 195 5.85 8.68 -26.26
C ASP A 195 4.74 9.59 -25.74
N THR A 196 3.55 9.42 -26.29
CA THR A 196 2.31 10.03 -25.81
C THR A 196 1.35 8.93 -25.37
N LEU A 197 1.12 8.85 -24.06
CA LEU A 197 0.29 7.83 -23.43
C LEU A 197 -1.11 8.34 -23.17
N ASP A 198 -2.10 7.63 -23.69
CA ASP A 198 -3.47 7.66 -23.19
C ASP A 198 -3.56 6.67 -22.04
N MET A 199 -4.11 7.08 -20.89
CA MET A 199 -4.21 6.24 -19.68
C MET A 199 -5.67 5.87 -19.43
N PRO A 200 -6.25 4.91 -20.19
CA PRO A 200 -7.59 4.42 -19.90
C PRO A 200 -7.59 3.60 -18.60
N ALA A 201 -8.75 3.47 -17.97
CA ALA A 201 -8.89 2.78 -16.68
C ALA A 201 -8.52 1.28 -16.68
N SER A 202 -8.39 0.66 -17.85
CA SER A 202 -8.08 -0.77 -18.01
C SER A 202 -6.60 -1.08 -18.11
N ASP A 203 -5.75 -0.07 -18.36
CA ASP A 203 -4.40 -0.32 -18.83
C ASP A 203 -3.42 -0.16 -17.68
N SER A 204 -2.74 -1.27 -17.35
CA SER A 204 -1.63 -1.16 -16.43
C SER A 204 -0.39 -0.64 -17.13
N ILE A 205 0.34 0.25 -16.47
CA ILE A 205 1.64 0.75 -16.96
C ILE A 205 2.68 -0.38 -17.06
N LEU A 206 2.45 -1.50 -16.36
CA LEU A 206 3.26 -2.71 -16.41
C LEU A 206 2.37 -3.86 -16.89
N PRO A 207 2.22 -4.02 -18.22
CA PRO A 207 1.23 -4.92 -18.78
C PRO A 207 1.57 -6.38 -18.48
N THR A 208 0.63 -7.11 -17.86
CA THR A 208 0.77 -8.56 -17.60
C THR A 208 1.11 -9.35 -18.85
N SER A 209 0.60 -8.93 -20.02
CA SER A 209 0.88 -9.55 -21.31
C SER A 209 2.36 -9.51 -21.71
N PHE A 210 3.11 -8.50 -21.28
CA PHE A 210 4.56 -8.44 -21.46
C PHE A 210 5.25 -9.52 -20.62
N PHE A 211 4.93 -9.60 -19.33
CA PHE A 211 5.51 -10.59 -18.44
C PHE A 211 5.20 -12.00 -18.91
N THR A 212 3.93 -12.35 -19.10
CA THR A 212 3.52 -13.67 -19.58
C THR A 212 4.15 -13.99 -20.94
N GLY A 213 4.23 -13.00 -21.83
CA GLY A 213 4.80 -13.16 -23.16
C GLY A 213 6.30 -13.40 -23.18
N VAL A 214 7.04 -12.90 -22.19
CA VAL A 214 8.48 -13.19 -22.01
C VAL A 214 8.68 -14.51 -21.27
N THR A 215 7.93 -14.76 -20.18
CA THR A 215 8.13 -15.94 -19.34
C THR A 215 7.73 -17.26 -20.00
N GLN A 216 6.84 -17.26 -20.99
CA GLN A 216 6.53 -18.46 -21.78
C GLN A 216 7.78 -19.08 -22.45
N TYR A 217 8.78 -18.26 -22.80
CA TYR A 217 10.04 -18.73 -23.38
C TYR A 217 11.05 -19.21 -22.34
N LEU A 218 10.67 -19.22 -21.05
CA LEU A 218 11.49 -19.59 -19.91
C LEU A 218 10.91 -20.78 -19.13
N GLU A 219 9.86 -21.44 -19.63
CA GLU A 219 9.22 -22.59 -18.97
C GLU A 219 10.21 -23.73 -18.70
N ASP A 220 11.09 -24.03 -19.65
CA ASP A 220 12.16 -25.03 -19.45
C ASP A 220 13.09 -24.64 -18.30
N VAL A 221 13.45 -23.36 -18.19
CA VAL A 221 14.30 -22.88 -17.08
C VAL A 221 13.55 -22.99 -15.77
N GLN A 222 12.26 -22.62 -15.73
CA GLN A 222 11.42 -22.75 -14.56
C GLN A 222 11.35 -24.19 -14.04
N HIS A 223 11.26 -25.18 -14.93
CA HIS A 223 11.18 -26.58 -14.56
C HIS A 223 12.52 -27.17 -14.09
N HIS A 224 13.62 -26.81 -14.74
CA HIS A 224 14.93 -27.44 -14.49
C HIS A 224 15.79 -26.68 -13.45
N ASP A 225 15.62 -25.36 -13.35
CA ASP A 225 16.37 -24.49 -12.44
C ASP A 225 15.49 -23.36 -11.87
N PRO A 226 14.62 -23.67 -10.88
CA PRO A 226 13.68 -22.71 -10.31
C PRO A 226 14.37 -21.49 -9.67
N THR A 227 15.56 -21.65 -9.10
CA THR A 227 16.33 -20.56 -8.47
C THR A 227 16.81 -19.57 -9.53
N LYS A 228 17.34 -20.06 -10.65
CA LYS A 228 17.70 -19.21 -11.77
C LYS A 228 16.49 -18.50 -12.37
N TYR A 229 15.37 -19.21 -12.50
CA TYR A 229 14.13 -18.61 -12.97
C TYR A 229 13.66 -17.45 -12.08
N GLN A 230 13.69 -17.61 -10.75
CA GLN A 230 13.39 -16.52 -9.81
C GLN A 230 14.29 -15.29 -10.02
N MET A 231 15.59 -15.49 -10.25
CA MET A 231 16.52 -14.39 -10.54
C MET A 231 16.20 -13.70 -11.87
N ILE A 232 15.83 -14.47 -12.89
CA ILE A 232 15.38 -13.91 -14.18
C ILE A 232 14.11 -13.07 -13.99
N GLN A 233 13.12 -13.56 -13.24
CA GLN A 233 11.89 -12.81 -12.94
C GLN A 233 12.19 -11.49 -12.25
N PHE A 234 13.08 -11.48 -11.26
CA PHE A 234 13.51 -10.27 -10.58
C PHE A 234 14.15 -9.23 -11.52
N ILE A 235 15.00 -9.67 -12.44
CA ILE A 235 15.62 -8.79 -13.43
C ILE A 235 14.58 -8.29 -14.44
N LEU A 236 13.66 -9.16 -14.87
CA LEU A 236 12.56 -8.82 -15.77
C LEU A 236 11.67 -7.72 -15.18
N GLU A 237 11.27 -7.84 -13.91
CA GLU A 237 10.48 -6.83 -13.20
C GLU A 237 11.21 -5.49 -13.10
N ARG A 238 12.49 -5.51 -12.73
CA ARG A 238 13.32 -4.29 -12.67
C ARG A 238 13.46 -3.64 -14.03
N PHE A 239 13.73 -4.44 -15.07
CA PHE A 239 13.79 -3.96 -16.44
C PHE A 239 12.47 -3.32 -16.84
N ALA A 240 11.35 -4.01 -16.64
CA ALA A 240 10.03 -3.49 -17.01
C ALA A 240 9.74 -2.15 -16.32
N TYR A 241 10.02 -2.07 -15.01
CA TYR A 241 9.82 -0.85 -14.23
C TYR A 241 10.68 0.31 -14.75
N VAL A 242 11.94 0.08 -15.12
CA VAL A 242 12.83 1.14 -15.63
C VAL A 242 12.39 1.60 -17.02
N PHE A 243 12.07 0.65 -17.90
CA PHE A 243 11.89 0.90 -19.33
C PHE A 243 10.46 1.24 -19.75
N THR A 244 9.44 0.93 -18.95
CA THR A 244 8.04 1.27 -19.30
C THR A 244 7.86 2.77 -19.62
N PRO A 245 7.14 3.16 -20.68
CA PRO A 245 6.34 2.33 -21.60
C PRO A 245 7.12 1.67 -22.74
N PHE A 246 8.42 1.91 -22.87
CA PHE A 246 9.26 1.47 -23.98
C PHE A 246 9.74 0.02 -23.83
N LEU A 247 8.80 -0.90 -23.63
CA LEU A 247 9.08 -2.33 -23.51
C LEU A 247 9.34 -2.97 -24.89
N PRO A 248 10.10 -4.08 -24.95
CA PRO A 248 10.23 -4.88 -26.16
C PRO A 248 8.86 -5.22 -26.77
N GLN A 249 8.79 -5.22 -28.10
CA GLN A 249 7.61 -5.67 -28.83
C GLN A 249 7.55 -7.22 -28.85
N LYS A 250 6.36 -7.77 -29.13
CA LYS A 250 6.09 -9.22 -29.04
C LYS A 250 7.04 -10.07 -29.88
N GLU A 251 7.46 -9.56 -31.03
CA GLU A 251 8.38 -10.24 -31.95
C GLU A 251 9.78 -10.45 -31.32
N ASN A 252 10.12 -9.67 -30.30
CA ASN A 252 11.40 -9.72 -29.60
C ASN A 252 11.35 -10.46 -28.25
N TYR A 253 10.19 -10.99 -27.83
CA TYR A 253 10.06 -11.63 -26.52
C TYR A 253 10.97 -12.83 -26.34
N GLN A 254 11.11 -13.68 -27.37
CA GLN A 254 11.99 -14.84 -27.32
C GLN A 254 13.45 -14.41 -27.13
N VAL A 255 13.95 -13.50 -27.99
CA VAL A 255 15.33 -13.02 -27.95
C VAL A 255 15.63 -12.36 -26.59
N PHE A 256 14.66 -11.62 -26.05
CA PHE A 256 14.80 -10.99 -24.73
C PHE A 256 14.87 -12.03 -23.60
N ALA A 257 14.00 -13.05 -23.62
CA ALA A 257 14.04 -14.15 -22.66
C ALA A 257 15.38 -14.90 -22.69
N GLU A 258 15.86 -15.23 -23.89
CA GLU A 258 17.17 -15.87 -24.09
C GLU A 258 18.32 -15.00 -23.55
N SER A 259 18.24 -13.69 -23.76
CA SER A 259 19.23 -12.73 -23.26
C SER A 259 19.24 -12.65 -21.73
N LEU A 260 18.06 -12.64 -21.09
CA LEU A 260 17.93 -12.69 -19.63
C LEU A 260 18.52 -13.99 -19.07
N ASN A 261 18.16 -15.13 -19.67
CA ASN A 261 18.67 -16.44 -19.28
C ASN A 261 20.20 -16.49 -19.39
N PHE A 262 20.76 -15.98 -20.49
CA PHE A 262 22.21 -15.90 -20.69
C PHE A 262 22.88 -15.02 -19.63
N TYR A 263 22.35 -13.81 -19.39
CA TYR A 263 22.88 -12.87 -18.40
C TYR A 263 22.94 -13.50 -17.01
N VAL A 264 21.85 -14.13 -16.57
CA VAL A 264 21.78 -14.78 -15.26
C VAL A 264 22.73 -15.98 -15.17
N SER A 265 22.80 -16.80 -16.22
CA SER A 265 23.75 -17.92 -16.29
C SER A 265 25.19 -17.44 -16.09
N LYS A 266 25.54 -16.31 -16.71
CA LYS A 266 26.88 -15.72 -16.58
C LYS A 266 27.13 -15.16 -15.19
N SER A 267 26.13 -14.55 -14.54
CA SER A 267 26.29 -14.10 -13.15
C SER A 267 26.53 -15.24 -12.17
N PHE A 268 25.87 -16.40 -12.34
CA PHE A 268 26.11 -17.57 -11.50
C PHE A 268 27.53 -18.15 -11.70
N GLN A 269 27.98 -18.28 -12.95
CA GLN A 269 29.34 -18.73 -13.25
C GLN A 269 30.40 -17.84 -12.59
N LEU A 270 30.21 -16.51 -12.62
CA LEU A 270 31.15 -15.57 -12.00
C LEU A 270 31.15 -15.66 -10.47
N MET A 271 30.00 -15.96 -9.85
CA MET A 271 29.92 -16.21 -8.41
C MET A 271 30.63 -17.51 -8.00
N GLU A 272 30.50 -18.58 -8.80
CA GLU A 272 31.22 -19.85 -8.59
C GLU A 272 32.74 -19.69 -8.76
N ASP A 273 33.17 -18.86 -9.71
CA ASP A 273 34.58 -18.54 -9.96
C ASP A 273 35.18 -17.51 -8.98
N GLY A 274 34.43 -17.10 -7.95
CA GLY A 274 34.90 -16.18 -6.90
C GLY A 274 35.04 -14.72 -7.35
N MET A 275 34.46 -14.34 -8.50
CA MET A 275 34.42 -12.95 -8.98
C MET A 275 33.09 -12.31 -8.59
N ILE A 276 33.10 -11.51 -7.52
CA ILE A 276 31.92 -10.73 -7.10
C ILE A 276 31.67 -9.62 -8.13
N VAL A 277 30.71 -9.84 -9.03
CA VAL A 277 30.14 -8.76 -9.83
C VAL A 277 29.01 -8.16 -9.02
N ASN A 278 29.25 -6.99 -8.42
CA ASN A 278 28.15 -6.17 -7.92
C ASN A 278 27.29 -5.75 -9.13
N PRO A 279 26.00 -6.08 -9.15
CA PRO A 279 25.12 -5.52 -10.16
C PRO A 279 25.01 -3.99 -9.96
N PRO A 280 24.86 -3.21 -11.05
CA PRO A 280 24.60 -1.77 -10.97
C PRO A 280 23.27 -1.44 -10.28
#